data_AF-A0A503DSN4-F1
#
_entry.id   AF-A0A503DSN4-F1
#
_cell.length_a   1.000
_cell.length_b   1.000
_cell.length_c   1.000
_cell.angle_alpha   90.00
_cell.angle_beta   90.00
_cell.angle_gamma   90.00
#
_symmetry.space_group_name_H-M   'P 1'
#
loop_
_entity.id
_entity.type
_entity.pdbx_description
1 polymer ?
#
loop_
_entity_poly.entity_id
_entity_poly.type
_entity_poly.pdbx_seq_one_letter_code
_entity_poly.pdbx_strand_id
1 'polypeptide(L)'
;MRSIEEIRDSYIAELLAIQPELEDWWDDLIAKEGEAVWKRWPTGIAGHPRIIAIFRKHYLEIVAWNNAQRAEGDEPEEKWGIDSGGKSQNFEWPIEILIINVRHFAPELQPITDGLCFVPMAMNLQDEVE
;
A
#
# COMPACT_ATOMS: atom_id res chain seq x y z
N MET A 1 -13.48 -9.24 11.47
CA MET A 1 -12.48 -8.77 10.51
C MET A 1 -13.06 -7.54 9.84
N ARG A 2 -12.31 -6.44 9.72
CA ARG A 2 -12.79 -5.25 9.01
C ARG A 2 -13.00 -5.53 7.53
N SER A 3 -13.90 -4.81 6.87
CA SER A 3 -14.01 -4.84 5.41
C SER A 3 -12.81 -4.12 4.77
N ILE A 4 -12.59 -4.34 3.47
CA ILE A 4 -11.50 -3.69 2.74
C ILE A 4 -11.71 -2.18 2.67
N GLU A 5 -12.95 -1.74 2.52
CA GLU A 5 -13.34 -0.33 2.57
C GLU A 5 -13.03 0.27 3.95
N GLU A 6 -13.34 -0.43 5.04
CA GLU A 6 -13.02 0.03 6.39
C GLU A 6 -11.50 0.14 6.63
N ILE A 7 -10.70 -0.76 6.06
CA ILE A 7 -9.23 -0.68 6.13
C ILE A 7 -8.73 0.53 5.34
N ARG A 8 -9.22 0.74 4.11
CA ARG A 8 -8.89 1.90 3.27
C ARG A 8 -9.23 3.21 3.96
N ASP A 9 -10.45 3.33 4.48
CA ASP A 9 -10.94 4.57 5.06
C ASP A 9 -10.19 4.88 6.36
N SER A 10 -9.84 3.85 7.14
CA SER A 10 -8.94 3.98 8.30
C SER A 10 -7.53 4.42 7.90
N TYR A 11 -6.99 3.90 6.80
CA TYR A 11 -5.69 4.31 6.27
C TYR A 11 -5.69 5.79 5.86
N ILE A 12 -6.70 6.20 5.09
CA ILE A 12 -6.89 7.60 4.66
C ILE A 12 -7.01 8.52 5.87
N ALA A 13 -7.85 8.17 6.85
CA ALA A 13 -8.04 8.98 8.05
C ALA A 13 -6.75 9.15 8.86
N GLU A 14 -5.95 8.08 9.02
CA GLU A 14 -4.66 8.15 9.70
C GLU A 14 -3.65 9.04 8.95
N LEU A 15 -3.63 9.00 7.62
CA LEU A 15 -2.77 9.87 6.82
C LEU A 15 -3.19 11.34 6.92
N LEU A 16 -4.48 11.64 6.76
CA LEU A 16 -5.03 12.99 6.87
C LEU A 16 -4.77 13.60 8.25
N ALA A 17 -4.86 12.78 9.31
CA ALA A 17 -4.62 13.25 10.67
C ALA A 17 -3.17 13.70 10.90
N ILE A 18 -2.20 13.13 10.19
CA ILE A 18 -0.77 13.46 10.37
C ILE A 18 -0.22 14.39 9.28
N GLN A 19 -0.91 14.54 8.16
CA GLN A 19 -0.44 15.33 7.02
C GLN A 19 -0.02 16.75 7.41
N PRO A 20 -0.81 17.55 8.15
CA PRO A 20 -0.43 18.94 8.46
C PRO A 20 0.88 19.02 9.26
N GLU A 21 1.07 18.12 10.23
CA GLU A 21 2.29 18.07 11.04
C GLU A 21 3.52 17.70 10.20
N LEU A 22 3.35 16.84 9.19
CA LEU A 22 4.44 16.46 8.31
C LEU A 22 4.77 17.53 7.27
N GLU A 23 3.78 18.28 6.81
CA GLU A 23 3.96 19.45 5.96
C GLU A 23 4.76 20.52 6.70
N ASP A 24 4.36 20.85 7.94
CA ASP A 24 5.11 21.78 8.81
C ASP A 24 6.56 21.30 9.02
N TRP A 25 6.75 20.01 9.32
CA TRP A 25 8.09 19.41 9.49
C TRP A 25 8.95 19.56 8.23
N TRP A 26 8.35 19.35 7.05
CA TRP A 26 9.06 19.42 5.78
C TRP A 26 9.47 20.84 5.43
N ASP A 27 8.58 21.80 5.64
CA ASP A 27 8.86 23.23 5.43
C ASP A 27 9.98 23.71 6.35
N ASP A 28 9.96 23.27 7.61
CA ASP A 28 11.01 23.53 8.59
C ASP A 28 12.37 22.96 8.17
N LEU A 29 12.37 21.78 7.57
CA LEU A 29 13.57 21.10 7.09
C LEU A 29 14.15 21.81 5.86
N ILE A 30 13.29 22.20 4.92
CA ILE A 30 13.68 23.01 3.75
C ILE A 30 14.24 24.35 4.19
N ALA A 31 13.62 25.03 5.15
CA ALA A 31 14.11 26.32 5.66
C ALA A 31 15.51 26.21 6.30
N LYS A 32 15.81 25.09 6.95
CA LYS A 32 17.09 24.85 7.64
C LYS A 32 18.21 24.40 6.70
N GLU A 33 17.92 23.50 5.77
CA GLU A 33 18.95 22.83 4.96
C GLU A 33 18.92 23.19 3.47
N GLY A 34 17.89 23.93 3.01
CA GLY A 34 17.72 24.33 1.63
C GLY A 34 17.54 23.14 0.68
N GLU A 35 18.08 23.23 -0.53
CA GLU A 35 17.96 22.17 -1.55
C GLU A 35 18.68 20.86 -1.17
N ALA A 36 19.55 20.86 -0.16
CA ALA A 36 20.24 19.64 0.28
C ALA A 36 19.28 18.58 0.84
N VAL A 37 18.11 18.99 1.35
CA VAL A 37 17.09 18.08 1.88
C VAL A 37 16.69 17.01 0.88
N TRP A 38 16.48 17.40 -0.38
CA TRP A 38 16.04 16.49 -1.45
C TRP A 38 17.05 15.39 -1.76
N LYS A 39 18.33 15.59 -1.45
CA LYS A 39 19.35 14.53 -1.57
C LYS A 39 19.24 13.48 -0.48
N ARG A 40 18.76 13.87 0.71
CA ARG A 40 18.58 12.98 1.86
C ARG A 40 17.19 12.32 1.86
N TRP A 41 16.18 13.06 1.41
CA TRP A 41 14.77 12.67 1.40
C TRP A 41 14.18 12.86 0.01
N PRO A 42 14.52 12.00 -0.96
CA PRO A 42 14.09 12.16 -2.35
C PRO A 42 12.58 12.00 -2.55
N THR A 43 11.88 11.35 -1.61
CA THR A 43 10.43 11.13 -1.64
C THR A 43 9.65 12.13 -0.79
N GLY A 44 10.31 13.19 -0.28
CA GLY A 44 9.65 14.21 0.54
C GLY A 44 9.00 13.64 1.80
N ILE A 45 7.81 14.17 2.13
CA ILE A 45 7.01 13.71 3.28
C ILE A 45 6.58 12.25 3.19
N ALA A 46 6.47 11.67 1.99
CA ALA A 46 6.11 10.27 1.82
C ALA A 46 7.15 9.31 2.42
N GLY A 47 8.42 9.73 2.43
CA GLY A 47 9.52 8.99 3.05
C GLY A 47 9.52 9.03 4.58
N HIS A 48 8.64 9.81 5.20
CA HIS A 48 8.65 9.99 6.65
C HIS A 48 8.32 8.67 7.38
N PRO A 49 9.06 8.29 8.45
CA PRO A 49 8.86 7.01 9.15
C PRO A 49 7.42 6.73 9.61
N ARG A 50 6.67 7.77 9.98
CA ARG A 50 5.25 7.65 10.38
C ARG A 50 4.35 7.21 9.21
N ILE A 51 4.58 7.74 8.00
CA ILE A 51 3.86 7.32 6.79
C ILE A 51 4.13 5.85 6.51
N ILE A 52 5.41 5.44 6.55
CA ILE A 52 5.81 4.05 6.31
C ILE A 52 5.19 3.11 7.35
N ALA A 53 5.12 3.53 8.62
CA ALA A 53 4.50 2.73 9.69
C ALA A 53 3.00 2.53 9.45
N ILE A 54 2.27 3.59 9.08
CA ILE A 54 0.84 3.53 8.73
C ILE A 54 0.65 2.62 7.52
N PHE A 55 1.42 2.82 6.45
CA PHE A 55 1.35 1.99 5.25
C PHE A 55 1.54 0.50 5.58
N ARG A 56 2.60 0.15 6.32
CA ARG A 56 2.90 -1.24 6.69
C ARG A 56 1.80 -1.88 7.53
N LYS A 57 1.24 -1.14 8.50
CA LYS A 57 0.14 -1.59 9.35
C LYS A 57 -1.06 -2.04 8.49
N HIS A 58 -1.52 -1.16 7.60
CA HIS A 58 -2.68 -1.44 6.76
C HIS A 58 -2.38 -2.47 5.66
N TYR A 59 -1.16 -2.48 5.11
CA TYR A 59 -0.73 -3.50 4.16
C TYR A 59 -0.82 -4.91 4.77
N LEU A 60 -0.30 -5.10 5.98
CA LEU A 60 -0.33 -6.39 6.67
C LEU A 60 -1.76 -6.79 7.05
N GLU A 61 -2.63 -5.84 7.32
CA GLU A 61 -4.04 -6.11 7.58
C GLU A 61 -4.78 -6.61 6.34
N ILE A 62 -4.51 -6.03 5.16
CA ILE A 62 -5.05 -6.53 3.88
C ILE A 62 -4.50 -7.93 3.57
N VAL A 63 -3.21 -8.17 3.82
CA VAL A 63 -2.62 -9.51 3.66
C VAL A 63 -3.29 -10.53 4.58
N ALA A 64 -3.52 -10.18 5.85
CA ALA A 64 -4.23 -11.04 6.80
C ALA A 64 -5.68 -11.27 6.35
N TRP A 65 -6.35 -10.23 5.85
CA TRP A 65 -7.69 -10.31 5.29
C TRP A 65 -7.74 -11.29 4.11
N ASN A 66 -6.84 -11.16 3.12
CA ASN A 66 -6.75 -12.06 1.98
C ASN A 66 -6.48 -13.51 2.41
N ASN A 67 -5.57 -13.71 3.37
CA ASN A 67 -5.25 -15.05 3.86
C ASN A 67 -6.43 -15.70 4.58
N ALA A 68 -7.28 -14.93 5.27
CA ALA A 68 -8.49 -15.46 5.90
C ALA A 68 -9.58 -15.86 4.90
N GLN A 69 -9.53 -15.32 3.67
CA GLN A 69 -10.45 -15.69 2.59
C GLN A 69 -10.01 -16.94 1.82
N ARG A 70 -8.74 -17.38 1.98
CA ARG A 70 -8.29 -18.67 1.46
C ARG A 70 -8.96 -19.79 2.26
N ALA A 71 -9.67 -20.68 1.57
CA ALA A 71 -10.29 -21.84 2.20
C ALA A 71 -9.22 -22.80 2.75
N GLU A 72 -9.43 -23.37 3.94
CA GLU A 72 -8.65 -24.53 4.40
C GLU A 72 -8.81 -25.67 3.40
N GLY A 73 -7.71 -26.08 2.74
CA GLY A 73 -7.69 -27.14 1.73
C GLY A 73 -7.36 -26.68 0.30
N ASP A 74 -7.06 -25.40 0.09
CA ASP A 74 -6.55 -24.88 -1.18
C ASP A 74 -5.01 -25.01 -1.30
N GLU A 75 -4.45 -26.10 -0.76
CA GLU A 75 -3.12 -26.53 -1.17
C GLU A 75 -3.24 -27.01 -2.64
N PRO A 76 -2.31 -26.64 -3.52
CA PRO A 76 -2.32 -27.11 -4.89
C PRO A 76 -1.94 -28.59 -4.91
N GLU A 77 -2.90 -29.47 -4.61
CA GLU A 77 -2.91 -30.77 -5.28
C GLU A 77 -2.86 -30.48 -6.77
N GLU A 78 -1.92 -31.09 -7.50
CA GLU A 78 -1.78 -30.95 -8.96
C GLU A 78 -3.10 -31.27 -9.67
N LYS A 79 -3.95 -30.25 -9.84
CA LYS A 79 -5.25 -30.31 -10.50
C LYS A 79 -5.16 -29.73 -11.92
N TRP A 80 -4.02 -29.91 -12.58
CA TRP A 80 -3.91 -29.64 -14.01
C TRP A 80 -4.91 -30.52 -14.76
N GLY A 81 -5.94 -29.90 -15.37
CA GLY A 81 -6.97 -30.59 -16.16
C GLY A 81 -8.29 -30.88 -15.44
N ILE A 82 -8.49 -30.43 -14.20
CA ILE A 82 -9.81 -30.45 -13.56
C ILE A 82 -10.36 -29.03 -13.60
N ASP A 83 -11.44 -28.82 -14.35
CA ASP A 83 -12.18 -27.56 -14.36
C ASP A 83 -12.92 -27.42 -13.02
N SER A 84 -12.17 -27.11 -11.96
CA SER A 84 -12.75 -26.75 -10.69
C SER A 84 -13.33 -25.36 -10.89
N GLY A 85 -14.65 -25.28 -11.03
CA GLY A 85 -15.42 -24.05 -10.87
C GLY A 85 -15.20 -23.49 -9.47
N GLY A 86 -14.02 -22.91 -9.23
CA GLY A 86 -13.59 -22.36 -7.98
C GLY A 86 -14.47 -21.16 -7.67
N LYS A 87 -15.04 -21.13 -6.47
CA LYS A 87 -15.68 -19.93 -5.95
C LYS A 87 -14.66 -18.81 -6.07
N SER A 88 -15.01 -17.72 -6.76
CA SER A 88 -14.14 -16.56 -6.91
C SER A 88 -13.65 -16.14 -5.51
N GLN A 89 -12.37 -16.35 -5.24
CA GLN A 89 -11.78 -15.88 -3.99
C GLN A 89 -11.76 -14.36 -4.05
N ASN A 90 -12.32 -13.72 -3.03
CA ASN A 90 -12.20 -12.27 -2.87
C ASN A 90 -10.76 -11.99 -2.45
N PHE A 91 -9.91 -11.69 -3.43
CA PHE A 91 -8.52 -11.31 -3.22
C PHE A 91 -8.34 -9.86 -3.66
N GLU A 92 -7.83 -9.03 -2.75
CA GLU A 92 -7.57 -7.62 -3.01
C GLU A 92 -6.08 -7.32 -3.02
N TRP A 93 -5.62 -6.56 -4.00
CA TRP A 93 -4.22 -6.14 -4.07
C TRP A 93 -3.99 -4.96 -3.11
N PRO A 94 -3.11 -5.06 -2.09
CA PRO A 94 -2.90 -3.97 -1.15
C PRO A 94 -2.51 -2.64 -1.81
N ILE A 95 -1.83 -2.68 -2.96
CA ILE A 95 -1.42 -1.50 -3.71
C ILE A 95 -2.61 -0.75 -4.32
N GLU A 96 -3.56 -1.50 -4.90
CA GLU A 96 -4.78 -0.93 -5.46
C GLU A 96 -5.52 -0.16 -4.36
N ILE A 97 -5.58 -0.73 -3.16
CA ILE A 97 -6.25 -0.11 -2.02
C ILE A 97 -5.47 1.08 -1.42
N LEU A 98 -4.17 0.94 -1.19
CA LEU A 98 -3.37 1.87 -0.38
C LEU A 98 -2.61 2.93 -1.17
N ILE A 99 -2.51 2.80 -2.49
CA ILE A 99 -1.80 3.76 -3.35
C ILE A 99 -2.73 4.28 -4.46
N ILE A 100 -3.34 3.38 -5.24
CA ILE A 100 -4.09 3.77 -6.44
C ILE A 100 -5.46 4.38 -6.05
N ASN A 101 -6.25 3.66 -5.26
CA ASN A 101 -7.58 4.11 -4.82
C ASN A 101 -7.52 5.38 -3.98
N VAL A 102 -6.47 5.56 -3.18
CA VAL A 102 -6.34 6.74 -2.31
C VAL A 102 -6.32 8.04 -3.14
N ARG A 103 -5.74 8.03 -4.34
CA ARG A 103 -5.79 9.18 -5.26
C ARG A 103 -7.20 9.55 -5.69
N HIS A 104 -8.12 8.59 -5.71
CA HIS A 104 -9.52 8.81 -6.03
C HIS A 104 -10.34 9.27 -4.81
N PHE A 105 -10.13 8.66 -3.65
CA PHE A 105 -10.92 8.92 -2.45
C PHE A 105 -10.42 10.09 -1.59
N ALA A 106 -9.14 10.43 -1.67
CA ALA A 106 -8.49 11.50 -0.91
C ALA A 106 -7.37 12.13 -1.75
N PRO A 107 -7.72 12.91 -2.79
CA PRO A 107 -6.75 13.53 -3.71
C PRO A 107 -5.74 14.47 -3.02
N GLU A 108 -6.08 15.03 -1.86
CA GLU A 108 -5.19 15.85 -1.04
C GLU A 108 -3.97 15.09 -0.50
N LEU A 109 -4.04 13.75 -0.44
CA LEU A 109 -2.92 12.89 -0.05
C LEU A 109 -1.96 12.62 -1.22
N GLN A 110 -2.16 13.26 -2.37
CA GLN A 110 -1.31 13.09 -3.55
C GLN A 110 0.19 13.21 -3.25
N PRO A 111 0.70 14.22 -2.50
CA PRO A 111 2.13 14.34 -2.20
C PRO A 111 2.71 13.12 -1.46
N ILE A 112 1.89 12.43 -0.67
CA ILE A 112 2.27 11.19 0.01
C ILE A 112 2.23 10.02 -0.98
N THR A 113 1.13 9.86 -1.73
CA THR A 113 0.97 8.71 -2.64
C THR A 113 1.94 8.74 -3.84
N ASP A 114 2.39 9.91 -4.29
CA ASP A 114 3.35 10.04 -5.40
C ASP A 114 4.78 9.69 -4.96
N GLY A 115 5.10 9.84 -3.67
CA GLY A 115 6.41 9.46 -3.13
C GLY A 115 6.50 7.99 -2.70
N LEU A 116 5.39 7.24 -2.69
CA LEU A 116 5.37 5.82 -2.38
C LEU A 116 5.61 5.00 -3.66
N CYS A 117 6.72 4.26 -3.69
CA CYS A 117 7.03 3.30 -4.75
C CYS A 117 6.87 1.87 -4.23
N PHE A 118 6.05 1.07 -4.90
CA PHE A 118 5.91 -0.35 -4.61
C PHE A 118 6.78 -1.18 -5.56
N VAL A 119 7.64 -2.03 -5.00
CA VAL A 119 8.44 -2.98 -5.77
C VAL A 119 7.94 -4.40 -5.49
N PRO A 120 7.27 -5.07 -6.44
CA PRO A 120 6.85 -6.46 -6.28
C PRO A 120 8.10 -7.36 -6.22
N MET A 121 8.36 -7.99 -5.06
CA MET A 121 9.52 -8.88 -4.88
C MET A 121 9.32 -10.30 -5.46
N ALA A 122 8.22 -10.57 -6.17
CA ALA A 122 7.86 -11.90 -6.66
C ALA A 122 7.57 -11.98 -8.17
N MET A 123 7.78 -10.90 -8.93
CA MET A 123 7.70 -10.96 -10.38
C MET A 123 9.11 -11.25 -10.93
N ASN A 124 9.45 -12.52 -11.08
CA ASN A 124 10.54 -12.88 -12.00
C ASN A 124 10.09 -12.42 -13.39
N LEU A 125 10.60 -11.29 -13.86
CA LEU A 125 10.41 -10.81 -15.23
C LEU A 125 10.94 -11.80 -16.30
N GLN A 126 11.62 -12.87 -15.87
CA GLN A 126 12.15 -13.94 -16.71
C GLN A 126 11.19 -15.14 -16.86
N ASP A 127 10.10 -15.21 -16.10
CA ASP A 127 9.11 -16.28 -16.20
C ASP A 127 7.95 -15.94 -17.17
N GLU A 128 7.97 -14.75 -17.80
CA GLU A 128 7.19 -14.48 -19.03
C GLU A 128 7.89 -15.12 -20.23
N VAL A 129 7.85 -16.44 -20.30
CA VAL A 129 8.11 -17.18 -21.55
C VAL A 129 6.90 -18.07 -21.82
N GLU A 130 6.04 -17.61 -22.72
CA GLU A 130 5.49 -18.39 -23.84
C GLU A 130 4.82 -17.49 -24.88
#